data_AF-A0A7D5IHQ4-F1
#
_entry.id   AF-A0A7D5IHQ4-F1
#
_cell.length_a   1.000
_cell.length_b   1.000
_cell.length_c   1.000
_cell.angle_alpha   90.00
_cell.angle_beta   90.00
_cell.angle_gamma   90.00
#
_symmetry.space_group_name_H-M   'P 1'
#
loop_
_entity.id
_entity.type
_entity.pdbx_description
1 polymer ?
#
loop_
_entity_poly.entity_id
_entity_poly.type
_entity_poly.pdbx_seq_one_letter_code
_entity_poly.pdbx_strand_id
1 'polypeptide(L)'
;MHAMGEISICYVSNDESAGGPTLDDLDVTRATPSDVRLGDVDAVVADQRLAETDALGALLERAPETPCVVADADADPRDVELAVRTAVREEWTGYPVPVGESERLERLAEYDFEQPMLSAHLDGLTTTARECVDAQVGFVGVVAEREEEFLTAQGVEWETLERTDAVCSHGIVGDGPLVIDDLAADPRVSYEAITDEYEFEFYAGVPLTSPSGESLGMLCVMDEETPAFDEEDEQALEWLAEQVTRYVEQYGRAS
;
A
#
# COMPACT_ATOMS: atom_id res chain seq x y z
N MET A 1 -12.45 9.55 -24.04
CA MET A 1 -11.31 9.00 -24.78
C MET A 1 -10.12 9.10 -23.85
N HIS A 2 -9.89 8.09 -23.02
CA HIS A 2 -8.67 8.01 -22.21
C HIS A 2 -7.48 7.82 -23.15
N ALA A 3 -6.41 8.58 -22.93
CA ALA A 3 -5.13 8.29 -23.54
C ALA A 3 -4.63 6.98 -22.92
N MET A 4 -4.58 5.92 -23.72
CA MET A 4 -4.02 4.64 -23.29
C MET A 4 -2.54 4.85 -23.01
N GLY A 5 -2.10 4.58 -21.78
CA GLY A 5 -0.70 4.60 -21.38
C GLY A 5 0.11 3.65 -22.24
N GLU A 6 1.33 4.05 -22.59
CA GLU A 6 2.25 3.19 -23.34
C GLU A 6 2.82 2.13 -22.39
N ILE A 7 2.70 0.87 -22.82
CA ILE A 7 3.18 -0.31 -22.10
C ILE A 7 4.68 -0.46 -22.38
N SER A 8 5.51 -0.45 -21.34
CA SER A 8 6.96 -0.71 -21.47
C SER A 8 7.28 -2.13 -21.04
N ILE A 9 7.80 -2.93 -21.97
CA ILE A 9 8.31 -4.28 -21.70
C ILE A 9 9.82 -4.18 -21.62
N CYS A 10 10.41 -4.52 -20.47
CA CYS A 10 11.86 -4.52 -20.29
C CYS A 10 12.43 -5.91 -20.60
N TYR A 11 13.54 -5.96 -21.32
CA TYR A 11 14.20 -7.20 -21.72
C TYR A 11 15.65 -7.22 -21.24
N VAL A 12 16.05 -8.29 -20.55
CA VAL A 12 17.44 -8.50 -20.14
C VAL A 12 18.08 -9.56 -21.03
N SER A 13 19.08 -9.15 -21.82
CA SER A 13 19.88 -10.02 -22.69
C SER A 13 21.33 -10.03 -22.22
N ASN A 14 21.94 -11.22 -22.08
CA ASN A 14 23.37 -11.38 -21.86
C ASN A 14 24.09 -11.64 -23.19
N ASP A 15 24.71 -10.62 -23.76
CA ASP A 15 25.66 -10.83 -24.87
C ASP A 15 27.03 -11.25 -24.30
N GLU A 16 27.37 -12.53 -24.41
CA GLU A 16 28.59 -13.13 -23.84
C GLU A 16 29.92 -12.67 -24.48
N SER A 17 29.92 -11.69 -25.40
CA SER A 17 31.14 -11.23 -26.09
C SER A 17 31.94 -10.13 -25.36
N ALA A 18 31.39 -9.57 -24.29
CA ALA A 18 32.10 -8.73 -23.32
C ALA A 18 31.83 -9.33 -21.93
N GLY A 19 32.83 -9.37 -21.04
CA GLY A 19 32.65 -9.90 -19.68
C GLY A 19 31.34 -9.40 -19.06
N GLY A 20 30.59 -10.33 -18.46
CA GLY A 20 29.16 -10.17 -18.18
C GLY A 20 28.77 -8.80 -17.60
N PRO A 21 27.59 -8.27 -18.00
CA PRO A 21 27.17 -6.92 -17.64
C PRO A 21 27.12 -6.78 -16.12
N THR A 22 27.72 -5.69 -15.65
CA THR A 22 27.48 -5.21 -14.29
C THR A 22 26.13 -4.51 -14.24
N LEU A 23 25.49 -4.46 -13.06
CA LEU A 23 24.15 -3.86 -12.87
C LEU A 23 24.04 -2.42 -13.42
N ASP A 24 25.16 -1.69 -13.54
CA ASP A 24 25.23 -0.34 -14.13
C ASP A 24 25.09 -0.32 -15.67
N ASP A 25 25.18 -1.47 -16.34
CA ASP A 25 25.06 -1.61 -17.80
C ASP A 25 23.62 -1.98 -18.25
N LEU A 26 22.71 -2.22 -17.30
CA LEU A 26 21.29 -2.48 -17.57
C LEU A 26 20.55 -1.17 -17.83
N ASP A 27 20.52 -0.74 -19.09
CA ASP A 27 19.70 0.40 -19.51
C ASP A 27 18.22 -0.02 -19.59
N VAL A 28 17.51 0.11 -18.46
CA VAL A 28 16.08 -0.22 -18.26
C VAL A 28 15.14 0.61 -19.17
N THR A 29 15.67 1.51 -20.01
CA THR A 29 14.87 2.47 -20.78
C THR A 29 14.75 2.20 -22.28
N ARG A 30 15.26 1.09 -22.83
CA ARG A 30 15.16 0.81 -24.27
C ARG A 30 14.94 -0.65 -24.64
N ALA A 31 13.68 -1.01 -24.89
CA ALA A 31 13.34 -2.19 -25.68
C ALA A 31 12.62 -1.79 -26.97
N THR A 32 12.97 -2.41 -28.10
CA THR A 32 12.21 -2.30 -29.36
C THR A 32 11.28 -3.49 -29.54
N PRO A 33 10.03 -3.30 -30.01
CA PRO A 33 9.00 -4.33 -29.94
C PRO A 33 9.08 -5.31 -31.11
N SER A 34 8.71 -6.55 -30.86
CA SER A 34 7.93 -7.32 -31.84
C SER A 34 6.69 -7.83 -31.12
N ASP A 35 5.74 -6.89 -30.97
CA ASP A 35 4.32 -7.03 -30.68
C ASP A 35 3.89 -7.99 -29.55
N VAL A 36 3.99 -7.50 -28.31
CA VAL A 36 3.08 -7.88 -27.23
C VAL A 36 2.51 -6.60 -26.62
N ARG A 37 1.19 -6.44 -26.65
CA ARG A 37 0.47 -5.35 -25.96
C ARG A 37 -0.38 -5.97 -24.85
N LEU A 38 -0.06 -5.69 -23.60
CA LEU A 38 -0.73 -6.23 -22.42
C LEU A 38 -1.07 -5.14 -21.39
N GLY A 39 -2.14 -4.37 -21.63
CA GLY A 39 -2.70 -3.42 -20.64
C GLY A 39 -1.69 -2.44 -20.00
N ASP A 40 -2.01 -1.84 -18.85
CA ASP A 40 -1.16 -0.83 -18.19
C ASP A 40 -0.16 -1.44 -17.19
N VAL A 41 0.47 -2.59 -17.49
CA VAL A 41 1.38 -3.30 -16.56
C VAL A 41 2.84 -3.19 -16.99
N ASP A 42 3.73 -2.81 -16.07
CA ASP A 42 5.19 -2.85 -16.25
C ASP A 42 5.73 -4.27 -16.06
N ALA A 43 6.32 -4.87 -17.10
CA ALA A 43 6.85 -6.24 -17.04
C ALA A 43 8.38 -6.30 -17.25
N VAL A 44 9.06 -7.11 -16.43
CA VAL A 44 10.51 -7.35 -16.52
C VAL A 44 10.79 -8.78 -17.01
N VAL A 45 11.19 -8.93 -18.28
CA VAL A 45 11.57 -10.22 -18.88
C VAL A 45 13.08 -10.46 -18.67
N ALA A 46 13.46 -11.52 -17.95
CA ALA A 46 14.86 -11.87 -17.72
C ALA A 46 15.14 -13.34 -18.08
N ASP A 47 16.25 -13.55 -18.82
CA ASP A 47 16.78 -14.84 -19.26
C ASP A 47 16.85 -15.88 -18.11
N GLN A 48 16.57 -17.15 -18.40
CA GLN A 48 16.61 -18.26 -17.42
C GLN A 48 17.93 -18.33 -16.62
N ARG A 49 19.04 -17.85 -17.16
CA ARG A 49 20.33 -17.82 -16.48
C ARG A 49 20.44 -16.75 -15.39
N LEU A 50 19.59 -15.71 -15.45
CA LEU A 50 19.46 -14.71 -14.38
C LEU A 50 18.58 -15.22 -13.23
N ALA A 51 17.59 -16.07 -13.52
CA ALA A 51 16.74 -16.68 -12.49
C ALA A 51 17.49 -17.61 -11.54
N GLU A 52 18.66 -18.12 -11.96
CA GLU A 52 19.56 -18.94 -11.16
C GLU A 52 20.62 -18.14 -10.38
N THR A 53 20.58 -16.80 -10.43
CA THR A 53 21.52 -15.92 -9.73
C THR A 53 20.83 -15.05 -8.70
N ASP A 54 21.57 -14.62 -7.66
CA ASP A 54 21.10 -13.68 -6.63
C ASP A 54 20.65 -12.32 -7.21
N ALA A 55 20.94 -12.06 -8.49
CA ALA A 55 20.52 -10.87 -9.21
C ALA A 55 19.00 -10.78 -9.36
N LEU A 56 18.27 -11.90 -9.49
CA LEU A 56 16.81 -11.89 -9.55
C LEU A 56 16.19 -11.39 -8.24
N GLY A 57 16.73 -11.84 -7.09
CA GLY A 57 16.29 -11.37 -5.77
C GLY A 57 16.52 -9.87 -5.57
N ALA A 58 17.71 -9.39 -5.92
CA ALA A 58 18.03 -7.95 -5.84
C ALA A 58 17.20 -7.08 -6.81
N LEU A 59 16.70 -7.65 -7.89
CA LEU A 59 15.84 -6.98 -8.88
C LEU A 59 14.39 -6.95 -8.40
N LEU A 60 13.90 -8.01 -7.74
CA LEU A 60 12.60 -8.02 -7.06
C LEU A 60 12.56 -7.07 -5.86
N GLU A 61 13.65 -6.97 -5.09
CA GLU A 61 13.78 -6.01 -3.97
C GLU A 61 13.78 -4.53 -4.43
N ARG A 62 14.03 -4.27 -5.72
CA ARG A 62 14.08 -2.93 -6.32
C ARG A 62 13.03 -2.72 -7.41
N ALA A 63 12.20 -3.72 -7.67
CA ALA A 63 11.13 -3.62 -8.63
C ALA A 63 10.11 -2.56 -8.15
N PRO A 64 9.45 -1.83 -9.06
CA PRO A 64 8.31 -1.00 -8.66
C PRO A 64 7.25 -1.89 -8.01
N GLU A 65 6.36 -1.29 -7.21
CA GLU A 65 5.26 -2.02 -6.54
C GLU A 65 4.23 -2.63 -7.53
N THR A 66 4.51 -2.53 -8.84
CA THR A 66 3.79 -3.06 -9.99
C THR A 66 4.14 -4.54 -10.25
N PRO A 67 3.18 -5.39 -10.66
CA PRO A 67 3.43 -6.81 -10.91
C PRO A 67 4.44 -7.06 -12.04
N CYS A 68 5.57 -7.68 -11.71
CA CYS A 68 6.59 -8.06 -12.69
C CYS A 68 6.50 -9.56 -13.05
N VAL A 69 6.64 -9.89 -14.34
CA VAL A 69 6.70 -11.28 -14.81
C VAL A 69 8.03 -11.55 -15.47
N VAL A 70 8.81 -12.42 -14.83
CA VAL A 70 10.11 -12.87 -15.34
C VAL A 70 9.90 -14.06 -16.26
N ALA A 71 10.27 -13.89 -17.52
CA ALA A 71 10.18 -14.92 -18.55
C ALA A 71 11.49 -15.07 -19.32
N ASP A 72 11.71 -16.28 -19.82
CA ASP A 72 12.87 -16.60 -20.66
C ASP A 72 12.87 -15.73 -21.93
N ALA A 73 14.05 -15.27 -22.33
CA ALA A 73 14.29 -14.58 -23.58
C ALA A 73 13.83 -15.41 -24.80
N ASP A 74 13.97 -16.74 -24.72
CA ASP A 74 13.55 -17.67 -25.78
C ASP A 74 12.10 -18.17 -25.60
N ALA A 75 11.35 -17.68 -24.61
CA ALA A 75 9.97 -18.09 -24.38
C ALA A 75 9.07 -17.69 -25.56
N ASP A 76 8.10 -18.55 -25.88
CA ASP A 76 7.04 -18.19 -26.84
C ASP A 76 6.28 -16.97 -26.28
N PRO A 77 6.11 -15.89 -27.06
CA PRO A 77 5.39 -14.69 -26.60
C PRO A 77 3.98 -14.97 -26.06
N ARG A 78 3.32 -16.05 -26.51
CA ARG A 78 2.02 -16.48 -25.99
C ARG A 78 2.10 -17.12 -24.62
N ASP A 79 3.19 -17.80 -24.31
CA ASP A 79 3.44 -18.39 -23.00
C ASP A 79 3.80 -17.29 -21.99
N VAL A 80 4.56 -16.27 -22.41
CA VAL A 80 4.78 -15.05 -21.61
C VAL A 80 3.47 -14.31 -21.39
N GLU A 81 2.66 -14.10 -22.43
CA GLU A 81 1.33 -13.50 -22.30
C GLU A 81 0.41 -14.29 -21.37
N LEU A 82 0.41 -15.62 -21.43
CA LEU A 82 -0.37 -16.46 -20.54
C LEU A 82 0.17 -16.43 -19.10
N ALA A 83 1.50 -16.38 -18.91
CA ALA A 83 2.13 -16.25 -17.61
C ALA A 83 1.81 -14.88 -16.98
N VAL A 84 1.91 -13.79 -17.74
CA VAL A 84 1.47 -12.44 -17.33
C VAL A 84 -0.02 -12.46 -17.00
N ARG A 85 -0.87 -13.01 -17.88
CA ARG A 85 -2.32 -13.09 -17.64
C ARG A 85 -2.68 -13.96 -16.45
N THR A 86 -1.91 -14.99 -16.14
CA THR A 86 -2.10 -15.86 -14.97
C THR A 86 -1.62 -15.16 -13.70
N ALA A 87 -0.45 -14.54 -13.73
CA ALA A 87 0.10 -13.75 -12.61
C ALA A 87 -0.82 -12.56 -12.25
N VAL A 88 -1.34 -11.87 -13.25
CA VAL A 88 -2.31 -10.78 -13.08
C VAL A 88 -3.72 -11.30 -12.75
N ARG A 89 -4.09 -12.52 -13.17
CA ARG A 89 -5.40 -13.12 -12.82
C ARG A 89 -5.45 -13.67 -11.40
N GLU A 90 -4.35 -14.19 -10.87
CA GLU A 90 -4.46 -15.05 -9.70
C GLU A 90 -4.37 -14.32 -8.37
N GLU A 91 -3.69 -13.18 -8.19
CA GLU A 91 -3.76 -12.45 -6.89
C GLU A 91 -3.00 -11.10 -6.88
N TRP A 92 -3.19 -10.23 -7.88
CA TRP A 92 -2.78 -8.83 -7.66
C TRP A 92 -3.91 -8.09 -6.96
N THR A 93 -3.71 -7.82 -5.68
CA THR A 93 -4.68 -7.16 -4.80
C THR A 93 -4.70 -5.65 -5.00
N GLY A 94 -3.70 -5.04 -5.65
CA GLY A 94 -3.59 -3.58 -5.80
C GLY A 94 -3.12 -2.86 -4.53
N TYR A 95 -2.68 -3.58 -3.50
CA TYR A 95 -2.16 -3.06 -2.23
C TYR A 95 -1.19 -4.07 -1.60
N PRO A 96 -0.26 -3.63 -0.73
CA PRO A 96 0.67 -4.54 -0.08
C PRO A 96 -0.02 -5.36 1.02
N VAL A 97 0.43 -6.61 1.19
CA VAL A 97 -0.13 -7.56 2.16
C VAL A 97 0.91 -7.84 3.26
N PRO A 98 0.61 -7.61 4.54
CA PRO A 98 1.49 -7.92 5.65
C PRO A 98 1.96 -9.39 5.67
N VAL A 99 3.19 -9.61 6.13
CA VAL A 99 3.62 -10.96 6.51
C VAL A 99 2.77 -11.44 7.68
N GLY A 100 2.12 -12.60 7.53
CA GLY A 100 1.18 -13.11 8.54
C GLY A 100 -0.22 -12.49 8.47
N GLU A 101 -0.68 -12.13 7.27
CA GLU A 101 -2.02 -11.55 7.07
C GLU A 101 -3.15 -12.43 7.63
N SER A 102 -3.03 -13.75 7.53
CA SER A 102 -4.03 -14.66 8.11
C SER A 102 -4.11 -14.49 9.62
N GLU A 103 -2.97 -14.44 10.31
CA GLU A 103 -2.90 -14.22 11.76
C GLU A 103 -3.39 -12.81 12.14
N ARG A 104 -3.08 -11.79 11.34
CA ARG A 104 -3.58 -10.41 11.53
C ARG A 104 -5.10 -10.35 11.43
N LEU A 105 -5.69 -11.00 10.42
CA LEU A 105 -7.14 -11.06 10.21
C LEU A 105 -7.85 -11.91 11.29
N GLU A 106 -7.24 -13.03 11.71
CA GLU A 106 -7.73 -13.80 12.85
C GLU A 106 -7.76 -12.94 14.11
N ARG A 107 -6.70 -12.17 14.37
CA ARG A 107 -6.65 -11.25 15.50
C ARG A 107 -7.71 -10.15 15.38
N LEU A 108 -7.87 -9.58 14.19
CA LEU A 108 -8.89 -8.57 13.92
C LEU A 108 -10.29 -9.08 14.33
N ALA A 109 -10.59 -10.34 13.98
CA ALA A 109 -11.88 -10.96 14.26
C ALA A 109 -12.16 -11.17 15.76
N GLU A 110 -11.14 -11.15 16.62
CA GLU A 110 -11.28 -11.26 18.08
C GLU A 110 -11.89 -10.01 18.73
N TYR A 111 -11.89 -8.85 18.05
CA TYR A 111 -12.41 -7.59 18.59
C TYR A 111 -13.82 -7.27 18.06
N ASP A 112 -14.59 -6.54 18.87
CA ASP A 112 -15.95 -6.10 18.59
C ASP A 112 -15.96 -4.58 18.32
N PHE A 113 -15.66 -4.23 17.06
CA PHE A 113 -15.56 -2.86 16.61
C PHE A 113 -16.91 -2.12 16.52
N GLU A 114 -18.02 -2.87 16.44
CA GLU A 114 -19.37 -2.34 16.24
C GLU A 114 -19.99 -1.75 17.51
N GLN A 115 -19.24 -1.75 18.62
CA GLN A 115 -19.73 -1.28 19.92
C GLN A 115 -19.90 0.24 19.91
N PRO A 116 -21.11 0.80 20.10
CA PRO A 116 -21.34 2.25 20.03
C PRO A 116 -20.51 3.06 21.03
N MET A 117 -20.21 2.44 22.18
CA MET A 117 -19.35 3.06 23.19
C MET A 117 -17.89 3.16 22.73
N LEU A 118 -17.39 2.21 21.93
CA LEU A 118 -16.02 2.28 21.40
C LEU A 118 -15.89 3.51 20.50
N SER A 119 -16.73 3.61 19.47
CA SER A 119 -16.74 4.75 18.54
C SER A 119 -16.80 6.09 19.28
N ALA A 120 -17.68 6.23 20.28
CA ALA A 120 -17.76 7.45 21.09
C ALA A 120 -16.48 7.81 21.87
N HIS A 121 -15.67 6.84 22.31
CA HIS A 121 -14.36 7.12 22.92
C HIS A 121 -13.33 7.51 21.85
N LEU A 122 -13.37 6.85 20.69
CA LEU A 122 -12.44 7.11 19.60
C LEU A 122 -12.69 8.48 18.95
N ASP A 123 -13.92 8.99 18.93
CA ASP A 123 -14.25 10.33 18.45
C ASP A 123 -13.41 11.42 19.12
N GLY A 124 -13.22 11.31 20.44
CA GLY A 124 -12.42 12.27 21.21
C GLY A 124 -10.93 12.20 20.88
N LEU A 125 -10.39 10.99 20.73
CA LEU A 125 -8.98 10.78 20.35
C LEU A 125 -8.73 11.29 18.93
N THR A 126 -9.65 11.02 18.02
CA THR A 126 -9.58 11.42 16.62
C THR A 126 -9.71 12.94 16.46
N THR A 127 -10.59 13.58 17.25
CA THR A 127 -10.65 15.03 17.33
C THR A 127 -9.34 15.62 17.87
N THR A 128 -8.76 14.99 18.88
CA THR A 128 -7.46 15.44 19.43
C THR A 128 -6.34 15.30 18.41
N ALA A 129 -6.31 14.22 17.63
CA ALA A 129 -5.32 14.01 16.56
C ALA A 129 -5.35 15.16 15.54
N ARG A 130 -6.56 15.55 15.10
CA ARG A 130 -6.77 16.71 14.21
C ARG A 130 -6.24 18.00 14.82
N GLU A 131 -6.58 18.28 16.09
CA GLU A 131 -6.18 19.50 16.77
C GLU A 131 -4.67 19.58 17.02
N CYS A 132 -3.99 18.46 17.24
CA CYS A 132 -2.54 18.41 17.38
C CYS A 132 -1.84 18.83 16.09
N VAL A 133 -2.26 18.25 14.96
CA VAL A 133 -1.62 18.44 13.64
C VAL A 133 -2.17 19.65 12.87
N ASP A 134 -3.19 20.32 13.41
CA ASP A 134 -3.97 21.36 12.71
C ASP A 134 -4.57 20.84 11.40
N ALA A 135 -5.10 19.60 11.42
CA ALA A 135 -5.61 18.89 10.26
C ALA A 135 -7.15 18.95 10.14
N GLN A 136 -7.66 19.11 8.92
CA GLN A 136 -9.09 19.13 8.63
C GLN A 136 -9.79 17.81 8.92
N VAL A 137 -9.10 16.67 8.76
CA VAL A 137 -9.69 15.34 8.91
C VAL A 137 -8.84 14.48 9.82
N GLY A 138 -9.51 13.66 10.62
CA GLY A 138 -8.88 12.60 11.38
C GLY A 138 -9.81 11.41 11.44
N PHE A 139 -9.26 10.21 11.45
CA PHE A 139 -10.05 8.99 11.51
C PHE A 139 -9.28 7.83 12.14
N VAL A 140 -10.04 6.83 12.59
CA VAL A 140 -9.52 5.52 12.94
C VAL A 140 -10.14 4.52 11.98
N GLY A 141 -9.30 3.87 11.18
CA GLY A 141 -9.72 2.86 10.23
C GLY A 141 -9.12 1.50 10.55
N VAL A 142 -9.94 0.45 10.42
CA VAL A 142 -9.54 -0.95 10.56
C VAL A 142 -9.43 -1.56 9.17
N VAL A 143 -8.26 -2.10 8.85
CA VAL A 143 -8.03 -2.70 7.53
C VAL A 143 -8.43 -4.17 7.57
N ALA A 144 -9.60 -4.49 7.01
CA ALA A 144 -10.12 -5.85 6.88
C ALA A 144 -9.55 -6.56 5.64
N GLU A 145 -10.07 -7.74 5.30
CA GLU A 145 -9.56 -8.53 4.16
C GLU A 145 -9.70 -7.77 2.83
N ARG A 146 -10.80 -7.04 2.63
CA ARG A 146 -11.14 -6.43 1.33
C ARG A 146 -11.46 -4.93 1.38
N GLU A 147 -11.64 -4.39 2.58
CA GLU A 147 -12.04 -3.00 2.79
C GLU A 147 -11.37 -2.45 4.04
N GLU A 148 -11.36 -1.13 4.15
CA GLU A 148 -11.09 -0.41 5.39
C GLU A 148 -12.43 0.04 5.99
N GLU A 149 -12.70 -0.37 7.23
CA GLU A 149 -13.87 0.05 7.99
C GLU A 149 -13.50 1.21 8.92
N PHE A 150 -14.19 2.34 8.80
CA PHE A 150 -13.93 3.50 9.66
C PHE A 150 -14.70 3.37 10.98
N LEU A 151 -13.98 3.24 12.10
CA LEU A 151 -14.58 3.20 13.44
C LEU A 151 -15.05 4.58 13.90
N THR A 152 -14.36 5.61 13.41
CA THR A 152 -14.71 7.02 13.54
C THR A 152 -13.99 7.79 12.45
N ALA A 153 -14.66 8.80 11.91
CA ALA A 153 -14.08 9.76 10.99
C ALA A 153 -14.64 11.15 11.36
N GLN A 154 -13.75 12.10 11.62
CA GLN A 154 -14.07 13.45 12.06
C GLN A 154 -13.64 14.43 10.98
N GLY A 155 -14.57 15.25 10.51
CA GLY A 155 -14.35 16.19 9.39
C GLY A 155 -14.88 15.71 8.05
N VAL A 156 -15.25 14.42 7.95
CA VAL A 156 -15.81 13.76 6.76
C VAL A 156 -16.88 12.74 7.17
N GLU A 157 -17.70 12.31 6.22
CA GLU A 157 -18.71 11.26 6.40
C GLU A 157 -18.26 9.98 5.68
N TRP A 158 -17.30 9.25 6.26
CA TRP A 158 -16.79 7.98 5.73
C TRP A 158 -17.25 6.79 6.58
N GLU A 159 -17.69 5.73 5.91
CA GLU A 159 -18.11 4.47 6.56
C GLU A 159 -17.18 3.31 6.17
N THR A 160 -16.84 3.17 4.89
CA THR A 160 -15.91 2.16 4.37
C THR A 160 -15.19 2.67 3.12
N LEU A 161 -14.06 2.06 2.79
CA LEU A 161 -13.30 2.25 1.55
C LEU A 161 -12.79 0.90 1.04
N GLU A 162 -12.75 0.67 -0.27
CA GLU A 162 -12.11 -0.55 -0.79
C GLU A 162 -10.63 -0.56 -0.38
N ARG A 163 -10.09 -1.73 0.00
CA ARG A 163 -8.71 -1.82 0.50
C ARG A 163 -7.67 -1.38 -0.53
N THR A 164 -8.01 -1.48 -1.82
CA THR A 164 -7.25 -0.93 -2.96
C THR A 164 -7.12 0.57 -2.95
N ASP A 165 -8.10 1.27 -2.39
CA ASP A 165 -8.13 2.74 -2.37
C ASP A 165 -7.65 3.30 -1.03
N ALA A 166 -7.61 2.47 0.01
CA ALA A 166 -7.15 2.85 1.34
C ALA A 166 -5.63 3.08 1.41
N VAL A 167 -5.22 4.31 1.71
CA VAL A 167 -3.81 4.64 2.05
C VAL A 167 -3.33 3.80 3.23
N CYS A 168 -4.23 3.51 4.17
CA CYS A 168 -3.96 2.71 5.35
C CYS A 168 -3.42 1.31 5.04
N SER A 169 -3.78 0.73 3.88
CA SER A 169 -3.24 -0.54 3.41
C SER A 169 -1.72 -0.54 3.29
N HIS A 170 -1.13 0.61 2.97
CA HIS A 170 0.32 0.77 2.86
C HIS A 170 0.98 0.95 4.23
N GLY A 171 0.33 1.65 5.15
CA GLY A 171 0.89 1.90 6.48
C GLY A 171 0.84 0.70 7.41
N ILE A 172 -0.13 -0.22 7.28
CA ILE A 172 -0.21 -1.43 8.12
C ILE A 172 0.92 -2.44 7.88
N VAL A 173 1.70 -2.27 6.81
CA VAL A 173 2.87 -3.12 6.49
C VAL A 173 4.15 -2.56 7.10
N GLY A 174 4.19 -1.28 7.45
CA GLY A 174 5.35 -0.62 8.07
C GLY A 174 5.39 -0.80 9.58
N ASP A 175 6.60 -0.64 10.15
CA ASP A 175 6.85 -0.70 11.60
C ASP A 175 6.65 0.66 12.32
N GLY A 176 6.15 1.68 11.61
CA GLY A 176 6.05 3.05 12.13
C GLY A 176 5.12 3.95 11.32
N PRO A 177 5.09 5.25 11.65
CA PRO A 177 4.23 6.22 10.97
C PRO A 177 4.47 6.27 9.45
N LEU A 178 3.39 6.43 8.70
CA LEU A 178 3.40 6.74 7.27
C LEU A 178 2.99 8.20 7.08
N VAL A 179 3.90 9.01 6.55
CA VAL A 179 3.67 10.43 6.23
C VAL A 179 3.82 10.63 4.73
N ILE A 180 2.84 11.29 4.12
CA ILE A 180 2.79 11.63 2.69
C ILE A 180 2.45 13.11 2.58
N ASP A 181 3.40 13.89 2.10
CA ASP A 181 3.26 15.35 1.96
C ASP A 181 2.42 15.76 0.73
N ASP A 182 2.34 14.89 -0.28
CA ASP A 182 1.62 15.09 -1.53
C ASP A 182 1.00 13.76 -2.01
N LEU A 183 -0.26 13.54 -1.64
CA LEU A 183 -1.06 12.36 -1.99
C LEU A 183 -1.26 12.23 -3.51
N ALA A 184 -1.30 13.33 -4.26
CA ALA A 184 -1.50 13.30 -5.72
C ALA A 184 -0.24 12.84 -6.46
N ALA A 185 0.94 13.08 -5.89
CA ALA A 185 2.22 12.65 -6.43
C ALA A 185 2.65 11.25 -5.96
N ASP A 186 2.02 10.68 -4.93
CA ASP A 186 2.42 9.39 -4.38
C ASP A 186 1.90 8.22 -5.24
N PRO A 187 2.79 7.41 -5.85
CA PRO A 187 2.37 6.33 -6.75
C PRO A 187 1.63 5.19 -6.06
N ARG A 188 1.65 5.13 -4.71
CA ARG A 188 0.93 4.13 -3.91
C ARG A 188 -0.53 4.48 -3.72
N VAL A 189 -0.91 5.73 -3.98
CA VAL A 189 -2.21 6.28 -3.61
C VAL A 189 -3.14 6.30 -4.82
N SER A 190 -4.32 5.69 -4.68
CA SER A 190 -5.43 5.83 -5.61
C SER A 190 -6.10 7.20 -5.38
N TYR A 191 -5.43 8.28 -5.81
CA TYR A 191 -5.81 9.65 -5.45
C TYR A 191 -7.27 9.96 -5.79
N GLU A 192 -7.70 9.60 -7.01
CA GLU A 192 -9.07 9.84 -7.50
C GLU A 192 -10.14 9.23 -6.58
N ALA A 193 -9.88 8.07 -5.97
CA ALA A 193 -10.84 7.38 -5.10
C ALA A 193 -11.00 8.05 -3.73
N ILE A 194 -9.98 8.77 -3.27
CA ILE A 194 -9.97 9.47 -1.98
C ILE A 194 -10.50 10.90 -2.14
N THR A 195 -10.34 11.49 -3.33
CA THR A 195 -10.62 12.91 -3.57
C THR A 195 -11.96 13.23 -4.21
N ASP A 196 -12.86 12.25 -4.35
CA ASP A 196 -14.14 12.43 -5.07
C ASP A 196 -15.00 13.60 -4.52
N GLU A 197 -14.80 13.99 -3.25
CA GLU A 197 -15.47 15.15 -2.62
C GLU A 197 -14.50 16.17 -1.97
N TYR A 198 -13.22 15.83 -1.79
CA TYR A 198 -12.24 16.61 -1.02
C TYR A 198 -10.87 16.63 -1.72
N GLU A 199 -10.17 17.75 -1.75
CA GLU A 199 -8.85 17.85 -2.41
C GLU A 199 -7.71 17.65 -1.39
N PHE A 200 -7.60 16.47 -0.78
CA PHE A 200 -6.57 16.20 0.23
C PHE A 200 -5.16 16.10 -0.38
N GLU A 201 -4.22 16.91 0.09
CA GLU A 201 -2.81 16.85 -0.31
C GLU A 201 -1.96 16.07 0.71
N PHE A 202 -2.31 16.15 2.00
CA PHE A 202 -1.50 15.60 3.09
C PHE A 202 -2.14 14.39 3.76
N TYR A 203 -1.29 13.47 4.21
CA TYR A 203 -1.65 12.34 5.03
C TYR A 203 -0.57 12.00 6.05
N ALA A 204 -0.99 11.75 7.30
CA ALA A 204 -0.16 11.07 8.28
C ALA A 204 -0.99 9.98 8.99
N GLY A 205 -0.44 8.77 9.08
CA GLY A 205 -1.09 7.63 9.71
C GLY A 205 -0.14 6.85 10.60
N VAL A 206 -0.62 6.41 11.76
CA VAL A 206 0.15 5.58 12.70
C VAL A 206 -0.55 4.23 12.89
N PRO A 207 0.18 3.10 12.75
CA PRO A 207 -0.35 1.77 12.95
C PRO A 207 -0.95 1.54 14.35
N LEU A 208 -2.07 0.82 14.40
CA LEU A 208 -2.70 0.31 15.61
C LEU A 208 -2.21 -1.11 15.89
N THR A 209 -1.04 -1.21 16.53
CA THR A 209 -0.40 -2.49 16.78
C THR A 209 -0.99 -3.21 17.99
N SER A 210 -1.47 -4.45 17.79
CA SER A 210 -1.96 -5.32 18.85
C SER A 210 -0.83 -5.70 19.84
N PRO A 211 -1.16 -6.17 21.07
CA PRO A 211 -0.15 -6.65 22.03
C PRO A 211 0.78 -7.76 21.55
N SER A 212 0.40 -8.52 20.51
CA SER A 212 1.29 -9.53 19.90
C SER A 212 1.93 -9.08 18.58
N GLY A 213 1.76 -7.83 18.19
CA GLY A 213 2.53 -7.20 17.12
C GLY A 213 1.83 -7.06 15.77
N GLU A 214 0.59 -7.55 15.62
CA GLU A 214 -0.18 -7.43 14.38
C GLU A 214 -0.80 -6.02 14.26
N SER A 215 -0.72 -5.40 13.07
CA SER A 215 -1.37 -4.11 12.81
C SER A 215 -2.86 -4.30 12.50
N LEU A 216 -3.73 -3.76 13.36
CA LEU A 216 -5.18 -3.89 13.21
C LEU A 216 -5.75 -2.90 12.17
N GLY A 217 -5.07 -1.79 11.98
CA GLY A 217 -5.56 -0.61 11.28
C GLY A 217 -4.68 0.58 11.61
N MET A 218 -5.17 1.81 11.40
CA MET A 218 -4.40 3.02 11.64
C MET A 218 -5.23 4.15 12.27
N LEU A 219 -4.57 5.00 13.07
CA LEU A 219 -5.05 6.34 13.41
C LEU A 219 -4.42 7.32 12.42
N CYS A 220 -5.25 8.10 11.73
CA CYS A 220 -4.81 8.93 10.62
C CYS A 220 -5.35 10.35 10.72
N VAL A 221 -4.63 11.27 10.07
CA VAL A 221 -5.05 12.64 9.78
C VAL A 221 -4.83 12.96 8.31
N MET A 222 -5.68 13.82 7.75
CA MET A 222 -5.61 14.31 6.37
C MET A 222 -5.95 15.80 6.31
N ASP A 223 -5.35 16.50 5.36
CA ASP A 223 -5.62 17.91 5.10
C ASP A 223 -5.49 18.24 3.60
N GLU A 224 -6.19 19.28 3.17
CA GLU A 224 -6.10 19.87 1.83
C GLU A 224 -4.80 20.63 1.61
N GLU A 225 -4.14 21.13 2.66
CA GLU A 225 -2.81 21.74 2.59
C GLU A 225 -1.82 20.97 3.47
N THR A 226 -0.57 20.82 3.06
CA THR A 226 0.48 20.22 3.91
C THR A 226 0.75 21.09 5.15
N PRO A 227 0.41 20.63 6.38
CA PRO A 227 0.67 21.37 7.60
C PRO A 227 2.17 21.35 7.92
N ALA A 228 2.58 22.13 8.91
CA ALA A 228 3.94 22.07 9.45
C ALA A 228 4.10 20.85 10.36
N PHE A 229 4.05 19.64 9.78
CA PHE A 229 4.19 18.39 10.51
C PHE A 229 5.62 18.19 11.01
N ASP A 230 5.79 18.02 12.32
CA ASP A 230 7.11 17.81 12.94
C ASP A 230 7.17 16.58 13.87
N GLU A 231 8.33 16.40 14.53
CA GLU A 231 8.55 15.27 15.44
C GLU A 231 7.61 15.30 16.67
N GLU A 232 7.12 16.46 17.10
CA GLU A 232 6.17 16.58 18.22
C GLU A 232 4.78 16.12 17.79
N ASP A 233 4.37 16.44 16.56
CA ASP A 233 3.13 15.95 15.95
C ASP A 233 3.14 14.44 15.78
N GLU A 234 4.24 13.88 15.25
CA GLU A 234 4.40 12.43 15.10
C GLU A 234 4.28 11.71 16.44
N GLN A 235 5.01 12.18 17.47
CA GLN A 235 4.94 11.61 18.83
C GLN A 235 3.53 11.73 19.44
N ALA A 236 2.80 12.81 19.15
CA ALA A 236 1.43 12.97 19.61
C ALA A 236 0.50 11.94 18.94
N LEU A 237 0.62 11.74 17.63
CA LEU A 237 -0.14 10.73 16.90
C LEU A 237 0.19 9.31 17.37
N GLU A 238 1.46 8.99 17.61
CA GLU A 238 1.88 7.70 18.18
C GLU A 238 1.25 7.45 19.54
N TRP A 239 1.29 8.44 20.44
CA TRP A 239 0.68 8.31 21.76
C TRP A 239 -0.84 8.13 21.69
N LEU A 240 -1.51 8.82 20.76
CA LEU A 240 -2.94 8.69 20.51
C LEU A 240 -3.28 7.31 19.93
N ALA A 241 -2.49 6.80 18.98
CA ALA A 241 -2.63 5.46 18.41
C ALA A 241 -2.52 4.39 19.49
N GLU A 242 -1.57 4.52 20.43
CA GLU A 242 -1.51 3.64 21.61
C GLU A 242 -2.79 3.70 22.46
N GLN A 243 -3.39 4.88 22.63
CA GLN A 243 -4.64 4.99 23.38
C GLN A 243 -5.81 4.34 22.63
N VAL A 244 -5.88 4.51 21.31
CA VAL A 244 -6.87 3.85 20.45
C VAL A 244 -6.78 2.34 20.62
N THR A 245 -5.58 1.75 20.49
CA THR A 245 -5.36 0.31 20.69
C THR A 245 -5.83 -0.15 22.07
N ARG A 246 -5.50 0.58 23.14
CA ARG A 246 -5.96 0.24 24.50
C ARG A 246 -7.48 0.29 24.67
N TYR A 247 -8.17 1.15 23.93
CA TYR A 247 -9.64 1.15 23.93
C TYR A 247 -10.17 -0.05 23.17
N VAL A 248 -9.67 -0.32 21.96
CA VAL A 248 -10.05 -1.50 21.16
C VAL A 248 -9.91 -2.80 21.95
N GLU A 249 -8.80 -2.96 22.68
CA GLU A 249 -8.54 -4.15 23.50
C GLU A 249 -9.59 -4.43 24.58
N GLN A 250 -10.31 -3.40 25.05
CA GLN A 250 -11.36 -3.58 26.06
C GLN A 250 -12.63 -4.20 25.48
N TYR A 251 -12.78 -4.22 24.15
CA TYR A 251 -13.95 -4.70 23.44
C TYR A 251 -13.64 -6.00 22.68
N GLY A 252 -13.04 -6.98 23.35
CA GLY A 252 -12.92 -8.33 22.80
C GLY A 252 -14.30 -8.99 22.65
N ARG A 253 -14.53 -9.70 21.53
CA ARG A 253 -15.69 -10.57 21.35
C ARG A 253 -15.63 -11.70 22.37
N ALA A 254 -16.71 -11.89 23.12
CA ALA A 254 -16.82 -13.03 24.03
C ALA A 254 -16.82 -14.34 23.22
N SER A 255 -15.83 -15.20 23.46
CA SER A 255 -15.73 -16.55 22.89
C SER A 255 -16.78 -17.51 23.42
#